data_AF-A0A2M7TB14-F1
#
_entry.id   AF-A0A2M7TB14-F1
#
_cell.length_a   1.000
_cell.length_b   1.000
_cell.length_c   1.000
_cell.angle_alpha   90.00
_cell.angle_beta   90.00
_cell.angle_gamma   90.00
#
_symmetry.space_group_name_H-M   'P 1'
#
loop_
_entity.id
_entity.type
_entity.pdbx_description
1 polymer ?
#
loop_
_entity_poly.entity_id
_entity_poly.type
_entity_poly.pdbx_seq_one_letter_code
_entity_poly.pdbx_strand_id
1 'polypeptide(L)' 'MIAGGAEADVIISDYIPSTEVKADNYWGHTLFGVVDSRVHSTIVGGRVLMEGFKLEHIDEAAIIKEARKLSTSLWKRFEK' A
#
# COMPACT_ATOMS: atom_id res chain seq x y z
N MET A 1 -1.21 17.62 5.18
CA MET A 1 -2.26 18.08 4.24
C MET A 1 -1.63 18.22 2.87
N ILE A 2 -2.34 17.88 1.80
CA ILE A 2 -1.87 18.14 0.44
C ILE A 2 -1.91 19.65 0.22
N ALA A 3 -0.76 20.25 -0.09
CA ALA A 3 -0.61 21.69 -0.22
C ALA A 3 0.53 22.01 -1.19
N GLY A 4 0.49 23.19 -1.80
CA GLY A 4 1.59 23.67 -2.65
C GLY A 4 2.89 23.79 -1.85
N GLY A 5 4.00 23.32 -2.44
CA GLY A 5 5.32 23.30 -1.81
C GLY A 5 5.58 22.13 -0.86
N ALA A 6 4.60 21.25 -0.62
CA ALA A 6 4.82 19.98 0.05
C ALA A 6 5.51 18.96 -0.89
N GLU A 7 6.17 17.96 -0.31
CA GLU A 7 6.71 16.83 -1.07
C GLU A 7 5.57 16.08 -1.76
N ALA A 8 5.84 15.57 -2.97
CA ALA A 8 4.85 14.85 -3.77
C ALA A 8 4.71 13.38 -3.31
N ASP A 9 4.34 13.21 -2.03
CA ASP A 9 4.07 11.93 -1.38
C ASP A 9 2.56 11.70 -1.30
N VAL A 10 2.04 10.76 -2.10
CA VAL A 10 0.60 10.52 -2.24
C VAL A 10 0.33 9.02 -2.41
N ILE A 11 -0.74 8.55 -1.77
CA ILE A 11 -1.35 7.25 -2.08
C ILE A 11 -2.76 7.46 -2.64
N ILE A 12 -3.15 6.57 -3.55
CA ILE A 12 -4.51 6.47 -4.07
C ILE A 12 -5.08 5.16 -3.54
N SER A 13 -6.18 5.24 -2.79
CA SER A 13 -6.86 4.07 -2.23
C SER A 13 -7.97 3.57 -3.14
N ASP A 14 -8.10 2.26 -3.30
CA ASP A 14 -9.20 1.59 -4.00
C ASP A 14 -10.42 1.44 -3.08
N TYR A 15 -10.81 2.53 -2.42
CA TYR A 15 -11.92 2.53 -1.48
C TYR A 15 -13.24 2.82 -2.20
N ILE A 16 -14.11 1.82 -2.27
CA ILE A 16 -15.46 1.94 -2.86
C ILE A 16 -16.49 1.85 -1.72
N PRO A 17 -16.98 3.00 -1.20
CA PRO A 17 -17.93 3.00 -0.10
C PRO A 17 -19.33 2.54 -0.57
N SER A 18 -20.00 1.72 0.23
CA SER A 18 -21.41 1.33 0.01
C SER A 18 -22.42 2.37 0.53
N THR A 19 -21.95 3.29 1.37
CA THR A 19 -22.72 4.43 1.91
C THR A 19 -22.14 5.74 1.42
N GLU A 20 -22.98 6.77 1.32
CA GLU A 20 -22.55 8.10 0.89
C GLU A 20 -21.52 8.71 1.86
N VAL A 21 -20.43 9.26 1.31
CA VAL A 21 -19.40 9.96 2.09
C VAL A 21 -19.80 11.42 2.26
N LYS A 22 -19.92 11.85 3.51
CA LYS A 22 -20.31 13.18 3.95
C LYS A 22 -19.28 13.73 4.93
N ALA A 23 -19.30 15.04 5.17
CA ALA A 23 -18.34 15.69 6.06
C ALA A 23 -18.41 15.17 7.52
N ASP A 24 -19.60 14.80 7.98
CA ASP A 24 -19.87 14.30 9.33
C ASP A 24 -19.46 12.82 9.53
N ASN A 25 -19.43 12.02 8.45
CA ASN A 25 -19.03 10.61 8.49
C ASN A 25 -17.67 10.31 7.82
N TYR A 26 -16.99 11.34 7.27
CA TYR A 26 -15.73 11.22 6.54
C TYR A 26 -14.66 10.47 7.35
N TRP A 27 -14.53 10.78 8.64
CA TRP A 27 -13.56 10.10 9.51
C TRP A 27 -13.91 8.64 9.74
N GLY A 28 -15.19 8.28 9.78
CA GLY A 28 -15.62 6.89 9.83
C GLY A 28 -15.22 6.13 8.57
N HIS A 29 -15.50 6.69 7.40
CA HIS A 29 -15.05 6.13 6.12
C HIS A 29 -13.52 6.03 6.03
N THR A 30 -12.79 7.03 6.54
CA THR A 30 -11.33 7.05 6.52
C THR A 30 -10.76 5.94 7.41
N LEU A 31 -11.16 5.90 8.68
CA LEU A 31 -10.60 4.99 9.68
C LEU A 31 -11.04 3.54 9.49
N PHE A 32 -12.29 3.32 9.07
CA PHE A 32 -12.88 1.97 9.00
C PHE A 32 -13.09 1.47 7.57
N GLY A 33 -12.78 2.29 6.56
CA GLY A 33 -12.89 1.93 5.15
C GLY A 33 -11.58 2.11 4.41
N VAL A 34 -11.11 3.36 4.29
CA VAL A 34 -9.91 3.70 3.51
C VAL A 34 -8.67 3.01 4.06
N VAL A 35 -8.45 3.01 5.38
CA VAL A 35 -7.27 2.39 6.01
C VAL A 35 -7.17 0.88 5.72
N ASP A 36 -8.28 0.18 5.61
CA ASP A 36 -8.32 -1.27 5.32
C ASP A 36 -8.39 -1.56 3.81
N SER A 37 -8.66 -0.54 3.00
CA SER A 37 -8.73 -0.69 1.54
C SER A 37 -7.34 -0.87 0.93
N ARG A 38 -7.33 -1.53 -0.24
CA ARG A 38 -6.09 -1.71 -1.00
C ARG A 38 -5.60 -0.36 -1.52
N VAL A 39 -4.29 -0.13 -1.45
CA VAL A 39 -3.67 1.00 -2.17
C VAL A 39 -3.61 0.65 -3.66
N HIS A 40 -4.21 1.49 -4.49
CA HIS A 40 -4.20 1.38 -5.95
C HIS A 40 -2.88 1.89 -6.55
N SER A 41 -2.37 3.01 -6.04
CA SER A 41 -1.14 3.64 -6.55
C SER A 41 -0.41 4.40 -5.46
N THR A 42 0.91 4.48 -5.59
CA THR A 42 1.81 5.12 -4.62
C THR A 42 2.82 6.00 -5.36
N ILE A 43 2.92 7.25 -4.94
CA ILE A 43 3.88 8.24 -5.43
C ILE A 43 4.67 8.74 -4.22
N VAL A 44 6.00 8.77 -4.34
CA VAL A 44 6.90 9.30 -3.29
C VAL A 44 7.91 10.23 -3.95
N GLY A 45 7.98 11.47 -3.48
CA GLY A 45 8.80 12.53 -4.04
C GLY A 45 8.58 12.75 -5.54
N GLY A 46 7.33 12.60 -5.99
CA GLY A 46 6.96 12.72 -7.41
C GLY A 46 7.31 11.50 -8.27
N ARG A 47 7.93 10.46 -7.70
CA ARG A 47 8.19 9.20 -8.39
C ARG A 47 7.06 8.21 -8.17
N VAL A 48 6.48 7.70 -9.25
CA VAL A 48 5.52 6.60 -9.20
C VAL A 48 6.25 5.31 -8.79
N LEU A 49 5.85 4.73 -7.66
CA LEU A 49 6.38 3.45 -7.16
C LEU A 49 5.44 2.29 -7.45
N MET A 50 4.14 2.57 -7.51
CA MET A 50 3.08 1.62 -7.83
C MET A 50 1.99 2.30 -8.65
N GLU A 51 1.55 1.68 -9.74
CA GLU A 51 0.43 2.14 -10.56
C GLU A 51 -0.50 0.96 -10.90
N GLY A 52 -1.81 1.14 -10.72
CA GLY A 52 -2.78 0.09 -11.04
C GLY A 52 -2.52 -1.26 -10.37
N PHE A 53 -2.13 -1.26 -9.09
CA PHE A 53 -1.73 -2.45 -8.32
C PHE A 53 -0.46 -3.16 -8.82
N LYS A 54 0.38 -2.52 -9.62
CA LYS A 54 1.65 -3.06 -10.10
C LYS A 54 2.80 -2.22 -9.60
N LEU A 55 3.84 -2.87 -9.05
CA LEU A 55 5.04 -2.18 -8.62
C LEU A 55 5.97 -1.96 -9.83
N GLU A 56 6.35 -0.70 -10.07
CA GLU A 56 7.00 -0.29 -11.33
C GLU A 56 8.49 -0.64 -11.41
N HIS A 57 9.12 -0.91 -10.27
CA HIS A 57 10.59 -0.95 -10.18
C HIS A 57 11.14 -2.20 -9.51
N ILE A 58 10.30 -3.20 -9.26
CA ILE A 58 10.71 -4.44 -8.61
C ILE A 58 10.09 -5.67 -9.29
N ASP A 59 10.80 -6.78 -9.25
CA ASP A 59 10.27 -8.09 -9.61
C ASP A 59 9.71 -8.77 -8.35
N GLU A 60 8.40 -8.64 -8.14
CA GLU A 60 7.71 -9.24 -7.00
C GLU A 60 7.90 -10.75 -6.92
N ALA A 61 7.87 -11.45 -8.07
CA ALA A 61 7.99 -12.89 -8.11
C ALA A 61 9.40 -13.35 -7.68
N ALA A 62 10.44 -12.66 -8.15
CA ALA A 62 11.81 -12.92 -7.73
C ALA A 62 12.00 -12.63 -6.23
N ILE A 63 11.48 -11.50 -5.73
CA ILE A 63 11.58 -11.14 -4.30
C ILE A 63 10.89 -12.19 -3.42
N ILE A 64 9.65 -12.57 -3.76
CA ILE A 64 8.90 -13.59 -3.00
C ILE A 64 9.63 -14.94 -3.04
N LYS A 65 10.21 -15.31 -4.18
CA LYS A 65 10.99 -16.55 -4.31
C LYS A 65 12.20 -16.56 -3.37
N GLU A 66 12.96 -15.48 -3.33
CA GLU A 66 14.12 -15.38 -2.42
C GLU A 66 13.69 -15.31 -0.94
N ALA A 67 12.65 -14.53 -0.64
CA ALA A 67 12.08 -14.45 0.71
C ALA A 67 11.63 -15.82 1.25
N ARG A 68 11.02 -16.66 0.40
CA ARG A 68 10.63 -18.04 0.76
C ARG A 68 11.84 -18.91 1.11
N LYS A 69 12.93 -18.85 0.32
CA LYS A 69 14.17 -19.59 0.63
C LYS A 69 14.77 -19.18 1.96
N LEU A 70 14.82 -17.86 2.20
CA LEU A 70 15.34 -17.30 3.46
C LEU A 70 14.47 -17.72 4.65
N SER A 71 13.14 -17.68 4.52
CA SER A 71 12.20 -18.13 5.53
C SER A 71 12.41 -19.60 5.91
N THR A 72 12.51 -20.50 4.92
CA THR A 72 12.81 -21.92 5.18
C THR A 72 14.14 -22.09 5.92
N SER A 73 15.17 -21.35 5.50
CA SER A 73 16.49 -21.41 6.14
C SER A 73 16.48 -20.88 7.57
N LEU A 74 15.66 -19.86 7.85
CA LEU A 74 15.45 -19.30 9.18
C LEU A 74 14.78 -20.34 10.09
N TRP A 75 13.67 -20.96 9.65
CA TRP A 75 12.92 -21.90 10.47
C TRP A 75 13.68 -23.17 10.82
N LYS A 76 14.52 -23.68 9.91
CA LYS A 76 15.43 -24.81 10.20
C LYS A 76 16.36 -24.58 11.38
N ARG A 77 16.67 -23.32 11.73
CA ARG A 77 17.50 -23.00 12.91
C ARG A 77 16.76 -23.23 14.23
N PHE A 78 15.43 -23.33 14.19
CA PHE A 78 14.57 -23.53 15.35
C PHE A 78 14.00 -24.95 15.43
N GLU A 79 14.19 -25.76 14.39
CA GLU A 79 13.86 -27.19 14.40
C GLU A 79 14.95 -27.93 15.22
N LYS A 80 14.53 -28.57 16.32
CA LYS A 80 15.39 -29.43 17.16
C LYS A 80 15.37 -30.86 16.68
#